data_AF-A0AA86V5J4-F1
#
_entry.id   AF-A0AA86V5J4-F1
#
_cell.length_a   1.000
_cell.length_b   1.000
_cell.length_c   1.000
_cell.angle_alpha   90.00
_cell.angle_beta   90.00
_cell.angle_gamma   90.00
#
_symmetry.space_group_name_H-M   'P 1'
#
loop_
_entity.id
_entity.type
_entity.pdbx_description
1 polymer ?
#
loop_
_entity_poly.entity_id
_entity_poly.type
_entity_poly.pdbx_seq_one_letter_code
_entity_poly.pdbx_strand_id
1 'polypeptide(L)'
;MLFIFTQLLAQDSLQCRACKSGMQAIYDLLDSGAGKDLIELGLQEVCEMYPEGEWKTECQAFVAREYETIIAMLEGQFPVETLCTLMTACEYPIPPINGVCDVCLIGFTFLEDLFSLDLGLDLMEYVIDYVCYIFPEGQWRDECIIFINQEYEHLIKFLDNQFPPEYACAALEACDSPFTPVDGACLSCEGAFTFLYDIFEFDSETGLKVIETALDYICYLFPEGSQRDTCDKFVNQEYEELVHYISNEFSPKAICLLINACEGPDPEYQTECEFCRIFYQMALDLIEFDATVETIEELLEHICDIFNTPKAQNVCTVFIDKNYEKLLESLIQKYPTEVACEAFGACIA
;
A
#
# COMPACT_ATOMS: atom_id res chain seq x y z
N MET A 1 -7.74 23.66 -22.34
CA MET A 1 -7.05 22.45 -22.82
C MET A 1 -5.81 22.77 -23.66
N LEU A 2 -5.86 23.68 -24.66
CA LEU A 2 -4.68 24.09 -25.45
C LEU A 2 -3.65 24.98 -24.72
N PHE A 3 -4.05 25.71 -23.68
CA PHE A 3 -3.17 26.65 -22.94
C PHE A 3 -2.24 25.98 -21.91
N ILE A 4 -2.60 24.79 -21.40
CA ILE A 4 -1.81 24.04 -20.41
C ILE A 4 -0.65 23.30 -21.11
N PHE A 5 -0.91 22.70 -22.28
CA PHE A 5 0.12 22.06 -23.12
C PHE A 5 1.21 23.03 -23.59
N THR A 6 0.87 24.31 -23.83
CA THR A 6 1.87 25.32 -24.20
C THR A 6 2.74 25.79 -23.02
N GLN A 7 2.34 25.56 -21.77
CA GLN A 7 3.15 25.92 -20.59
C GLN A 7 4.18 24.84 -20.24
N LEU A 8 3.85 23.55 -20.37
CA LEU A 8 4.80 22.44 -20.17
C LEU A 8 5.97 22.47 -21.17
N LEU A 9 5.71 22.79 -22.45
CA LEU A 9 6.76 22.90 -23.48
C LEU A 9 7.74 24.07 -23.26
N ALA A 10 7.39 25.03 -22.41
CA ALA A 10 8.20 26.22 -22.13
C ALA A 10 9.21 26.04 -20.99
N GLN A 11 9.14 24.93 -20.25
CA GLN A 11 9.96 24.65 -19.06
C GLN A 11 11.15 23.74 -19.36
N ASP A 12 11.05 22.88 -20.38
CA ASP A 12 12.11 21.92 -20.70
C ASP A 12 13.35 22.60 -21.31
N SER A 13 14.53 22.22 -20.83
CA SER A 13 15.80 22.61 -21.46
C SER A 13 15.88 22.06 -22.89
N LEU A 14 16.77 22.63 -23.72
CA LEU A 14 17.01 22.06 -25.06
C LEU A 14 17.50 20.60 -24.98
N GLN A 15 18.29 20.29 -23.95
CA GLN A 15 18.79 18.94 -23.66
C GLN A 15 17.65 17.99 -23.31
N CYS A 16 16.70 18.43 -22.47
CA CYS A 16 15.52 17.65 -22.10
C CYS A 16 14.66 17.31 -23.32
N ARG A 17 14.31 18.31 -24.15
CA ARG A 17 13.52 18.08 -25.37
C ARG A 17 14.23 17.15 -26.36
N ALA A 18 15.55 17.31 -26.52
CA ALA A 18 16.34 16.46 -27.39
C ALA A 18 16.36 15.00 -26.90
N CYS A 19 16.52 14.81 -25.59
CA CYS A 19 16.42 13.51 -24.97
C CYS A 19 15.05 12.89 -25.19
N LYS A 20 13.97 13.61 -24.87
CA LYS A 20 12.60 13.08 -24.98
C LYS A 20 12.28 12.65 -26.42
N SER A 21 12.66 13.50 -27.38
CA SER A 21 12.46 13.20 -28.81
C SER A 21 13.31 12.01 -29.27
N GLY A 22 14.55 11.90 -28.78
CA GLY A 22 15.44 10.79 -29.08
C GLY A 22 14.94 9.45 -28.52
N MET A 23 14.50 9.45 -27.26
CA MET A 23 13.95 8.26 -26.61
C MET A 23 12.64 7.80 -27.25
N GLN A 24 11.75 8.74 -27.59
CA GLN A 24 10.54 8.38 -28.32
C GLN A 24 10.86 7.73 -29.67
N ALA A 25 11.85 8.26 -30.40
CA ALA A 25 12.27 7.65 -31.66
C ALA A 25 12.88 6.25 -31.47
N ILE A 26 13.57 6.00 -30.34
CA ILE A 26 14.08 4.67 -29.97
C ILE A 26 12.92 3.69 -29.71
N TYR A 27 11.87 4.11 -28.99
CA TYR A 27 10.68 3.28 -28.78
C TYR A 27 9.92 2.98 -30.06
N ASP A 28 9.70 3.99 -30.90
CA ASP A 28 9.05 3.80 -32.21
C ASP A 28 9.83 2.80 -33.10
N LEU A 29 11.17 2.77 -32.97
CA LEU A 29 12.02 1.81 -33.67
C LEU A 29 11.89 0.40 -33.08
N LEU A 30 11.90 0.24 -31.76
CA LEU A 30 11.78 -1.05 -31.09
C LEU A 30 10.50 -1.78 -31.45
N ASP A 31 9.37 -1.06 -31.48
CA ASP A 31 8.06 -1.61 -31.85
C ASP A 31 8.01 -2.17 -33.28
N SER A 32 8.93 -1.75 -34.15
CA SER A 32 9.00 -2.21 -35.54
C SER A 32 9.73 -3.54 -35.73
N GLY A 33 10.32 -4.12 -34.67
CA GLY A 33 11.09 -5.38 -34.69
C GLY A 33 12.45 -5.30 -35.40
N ALA A 34 12.58 -4.46 -36.44
CA ALA A 34 13.82 -4.10 -37.10
C ALA A 34 14.68 -3.10 -36.29
N GLY A 35 14.13 -2.55 -35.20
CA GLY A 35 14.79 -1.55 -34.36
C GLY A 35 15.92 -2.10 -33.48
N LYS A 36 15.86 -3.37 -33.06
CA LYS A 36 16.88 -3.97 -32.19
C LYS A 36 18.26 -3.96 -32.86
N ASP A 37 18.36 -4.53 -34.06
CA ASP A 37 19.60 -4.52 -34.87
C ASP A 37 20.09 -3.09 -35.16
N LEU A 38 19.18 -2.13 -35.31
CA LEU A 38 19.53 -0.72 -35.51
C LEU A 38 20.04 -0.03 -34.24
N ILE A 39 19.54 -0.42 -33.07
CA ILE A 39 20.03 0.06 -31.77
C ILE A 39 21.40 -0.53 -31.47
N GLU A 40 21.60 -1.83 -31.74
CA GLU A 40 22.93 -2.47 -31.63
C GLU A 40 23.93 -1.73 -32.51
N LEU A 41 23.58 -1.51 -33.78
CA LEU A 41 24.41 -0.78 -34.72
C LEU A 41 24.69 0.65 -34.23
N GLY A 42 23.69 1.35 -33.71
CA GLY A 42 23.85 2.69 -33.15
C GLY A 42 24.84 2.73 -31.99
N LEU A 43 24.75 1.78 -31.07
CA LEU A 43 25.69 1.65 -29.94
C LEU A 43 27.11 1.32 -30.42
N GLN A 44 27.26 0.46 -31.43
CA GLN A 44 28.55 0.15 -32.04
C GLN A 44 29.17 1.38 -32.72
N GLU A 45 28.38 2.17 -33.46
CA GLU A 45 28.85 3.41 -34.10
C GLU A 45 29.32 4.44 -33.06
N VAL A 46 28.69 4.53 -31.89
CA VAL A 46 29.19 5.36 -30.78
C VAL A 46 30.57 4.90 -30.32
N CYS A 47 30.80 3.60 -30.21
CA CYS A 47 32.13 3.07 -29.89
C CYS A 47 33.16 3.38 -30.98
N GLU A 48 32.77 3.39 -32.26
CA GLU A 48 33.63 3.77 -33.39
C GLU A 48 34.05 5.25 -33.40
N MET A 49 33.35 6.12 -32.66
CA MET A 49 33.75 7.52 -32.49
C MET A 49 35.03 7.69 -31.65
N TYR A 50 35.40 6.68 -30.85
CA TYR A 50 36.64 6.69 -30.09
C TYR A 50 37.85 6.28 -30.95
N PRO A 51 39.03 6.89 -30.76
CA PRO A 51 40.25 6.44 -31.41
C PRO A 51 40.61 5.00 -31.04
N GLU A 52 41.35 4.32 -31.92
CA GLU A 52 41.90 2.98 -31.64
C GLU A 52 42.66 2.95 -30.30
N GLY A 53 42.26 2.04 -29.40
CA GLY A 53 42.80 1.96 -28.05
C GLY A 53 41.89 1.24 -27.06
N GLU A 54 42.25 1.37 -25.79
CA GLU A 54 41.60 0.67 -24.67
C GLU A 54 40.12 1.07 -24.52
N TRP A 55 39.81 2.37 -24.56
CA TRP A 55 38.43 2.89 -24.47
C TRP A 55 37.49 2.38 -25.57
N LYS A 56 37.97 2.29 -26.82
CA LYS A 56 37.19 1.73 -27.92
C LYS A 56 36.91 0.24 -27.70
N THR A 57 37.94 -0.49 -27.27
CA THR A 57 37.83 -1.94 -26.99
C THR A 57 36.89 -2.22 -25.82
N GLU A 58 36.97 -1.40 -24.77
CA GLU A 58 36.12 -1.51 -23.58
C GLU A 58 34.66 -1.14 -23.89
N CYS A 59 34.42 -0.08 -24.68
CA CYS A 59 33.08 0.27 -25.16
C CYS A 59 32.44 -0.86 -25.96
N GLN A 60 33.17 -1.43 -26.94
CA GLN A 60 32.67 -2.53 -27.76
C GLN A 60 32.37 -3.79 -26.92
N ALA A 61 33.24 -4.10 -25.94
CA ALA A 61 33.03 -5.21 -25.02
C ALA A 61 31.82 -4.97 -24.09
N PHE A 62 31.60 -3.74 -23.64
CA PHE A 62 30.43 -3.35 -22.87
C PHE A 62 29.15 -3.51 -23.70
N VAL A 63 29.10 -2.96 -24.91
CA VAL A 63 27.93 -3.10 -25.79
C VAL A 63 27.65 -4.57 -26.07
N ALA A 64 28.66 -5.37 -26.42
CA ALA A 64 28.47 -6.80 -26.68
C ALA A 64 27.98 -7.60 -25.45
N ARG A 65 28.32 -7.17 -24.23
CA ARG A 65 27.93 -7.85 -22.99
C ARG A 65 26.54 -7.40 -22.50
N GLU A 66 26.28 -6.11 -22.58
CA GLU A 66 25.09 -5.49 -21.98
C GLU A 66 23.97 -5.25 -23.00
N TYR A 67 24.18 -5.50 -24.30
CA TYR A 67 23.18 -5.20 -25.34
C TYR A 67 21.81 -5.82 -25.06
N GLU A 68 21.75 -7.12 -24.75
CA GLU A 68 20.48 -7.78 -24.43
C GLU A 68 19.81 -7.18 -23.19
N THR A 69 20.60 -6.80 -22.18
CA THR A 69 20.11 -6.11 -20.97
C THR A 69 19.55 -4.73 -21.34
N ILE A 70 20.26 -3.94 -22.16
CA ILE A 70 19.84 -2.62 -22.64
C ILE A 70 18.55 -2.73 -23.45
N ILE A 71 18.42 -3.76 -24.30
CA ILE A 71 17.19 -4.00 -25.06
C ILE A 71 16.05 -4.40 -24.13
N ALA A 72 16.26 -5.31 -23.18
CA ALA A 72 15.25 -5.67 -22.19
C ALA A 72 14.78 -4.45 -21.39
N MET A 73 15.70 -3.55 -21.00
CA MET A 73 15.38 -2.27 -20.37
C MET A 73 14.52 -1.39 -21.29
N LEU A 74 14.87 -1.23 -22.56
CA LEU A 74 14.08 -0.41 -23.47
C LEU A 74 12.71 -1.02 -23.81
N GLU A 75 12.60 -2.35 -23.85
CA GLU A 75 11.33 -3.06 -24.04
C GLU A 75 10.38 -2.90 -22.85
N GLY A 76 10.90 -2.62 -21.65
CA GLY A 76 10.11 -2.22 -20.48
C GLY A 76 9.37 -0.89 -20.64
N GLN A 77 9.52 -0.18 -21.76
CA GLN A 77 8.82 1.06 -22.10
C GLN A 77 8.74 2.08 -20.96
N PHE A 78 9.86 2.31 -20.30
CA PHE A 78 10.00 3.37 -19.30
C PHE A 78 9.44 4.70 -19.82
N PRO A 79 8.68 5.46 -19.00
CA PRO A 79 8.24 6.79 -19.40
C PRO A 79 9.43 7.63 -19.86
N VAL A 80 9.30 8.23 -21.04
CA VAL A 80 10.36 9.03 -21.67
C VAL A 80 10.84 10.15 -20.75
N GLU A 81 9.91 10.73 -19.98
CA GLU A 81 10.17 11.67 -18.89
C GLU A 81 11.13 11.10 -17.83
N THR A 82 10.87 9.89 -17.34
CA THR A 82 11.68 9.21 -16.31
C THR A 82 13.09 8.91 -16.84
N LEU A 83 13.21 8.34 -18.05
CA LEU A 83 14.51 8.06 -18.65
C LEU A 83 15.33 9.32 -18.89
N CYS A 84 14.70 10.38 -19.40
CA CYS A 84 15.40 11.63 -19.64
C CYS A 84 15.79 12.36 -18.37
N THR A 85 15.07 12.11 -17.28
CA THR A 85 15.45 12.59 -15.96
C THR A 85 16.61 11.78 -15.38
N LEU A 86 16.58 10.45 -15.50
CA LEU A 86 17.70 9.56 -15.13
C LEU A 86 18.98 9.92 -15.90
N MET A 87 18.88 10.22 -17.19
CA MET A 87 19.99 10.70 -18.01
C MET A 87 20.43 12.14 -17.67
N THR A 88 19.83 12.77 -16.66
CA THR A 88 20.06 14.18 -16.24
C THR A 88 19.79 15.21 -17.34
N ALA A 89 19.12 14.80 -18.42
CA ALA A 89 18.77 15.67 -19.52
C ALA A 89 17.56 16.55 -19.19
N CYS A 90 16.62 15.99 -18.42
CA CYS A 90 15.49 16.69 -17.84
C CYS A 90 15.71 16.92 -16.34
N GLU A 91 15.22 18.05 -15.85
CA GLU A 91 15.10 18.27 -14.41
C GLU A 91 13.94 17.41 -13.90
N TYR A 92 14.17 16.66 -12.81
CA TYR A 92 13.07 16.04 -12.10
C TYR A 92 12.16 17.16 -11.59
N PRO A 93 10.83 17.07 -11.74
CA PRO A 93 9.92 18.03 -11.16
C PRO A 93 9.95 17.85 -9.63
N ILE A 94 10.97 18.39 -8.97
CA ILE A 94 11.07 18.36 -7.52
C ILE A 94 10.04 19.39 -7.00
N PRO A 95 8.97 18.97 -6.29
CA PRO A 95 8.17 19.92 -5.55
C PRO A 95 9.05 20.68 -4.53
N PRO A 96 8.59 21.80 -3.97
CA PRO A 96 9.38 22.51 -2.96
C PRO A 96 9.73 21.55 -1.81
N ILE A 97 11.02 21.26 -1.61
CA ILE A 97 11.48 20.42 -0.48
C ILE A 97 11.46 21.29 0.78
N ASN A 98 10.54 20.98 1.68
CA ASN A 98 10.36 21.70 2.95
C ASN A 98 10.88 20.88 4.15
N GLY A 99 11.30 19.64 3.95
CA GLY A 99 11.84 18.78 5.01
C GLY A 99 12.26 17.41 4.53
N VAL A 100 12.71 16.58 5.47
CA VAL A 100 13.13 15.17 5.23
C VAL A 100 11.98 14.28 4.77
N CYS A 101 10.74 14.57 5.18
CA CYS A 101 9.54 13.88 4.69
C CYS A 101 9.38 14.05 3.17
N ASP A 102 9.47 15.28 2.66
CA ASP A 102 9.35 15.55 1.21
C ASP A 102 10.43 14.83 0.42
N VAL A 103 11.66 14.76 0.94
CA VAL A 103 12.77 14.02 0.30
C VAL A 103 12.46 12.53 0.23
N CYS A 104 11.93 11.97 1.32
CA CYS A 104 11.58 10.56 1.38
C CYS A 104 10.43 10.23 0.41
N LEU A 105 9.34 11.00 0.45
CA LEU A 105 8.18 10.78 -0.43
C LEU A 105 8.59 10.84 -1.90
N ILE A 106 9.41 11.82 -2.28
CA ILE A 106 9.95 11.92 -3.64
C ILE A 106 10.76 10.67 -4.01
N GLY A 107 11.62 10.18 -3.11
CA GLY A 107 12.41 8.97 -3.34
C GLY A 107 11.54 7.74 -3.58
N PHE A 108 10.54 7.52 -2.73
CA PHE A 108 9.65 6.36 -2.86
C PHE A 108 8.67 6.47 -4.02
N THR A 109 8.10 7.65 -4.30
CA THR A 109 7.27 7.84 -5.50
C THR A 109 8.07 7.61 -6.78
N PHE A 110 9.34 8.04 -6.82
CA PHE A 110 10.21 7.74 -7.95
C PHE A 110 10.47 6.23 -8.09
N LEU A 111 10.65 5.52 -6.97
CA LEU A 111 10.74 4.06 -6.99
C LEU A 111 9.43 3.46 -7.49
N GLU A 112 8.26 3.85 -7.01
CA GLU A 112 6.98 3.35 -7.52
C GLU A 112 6.80 3.56 -9.03
N ASP A 113 7.12 4.74 -9.54
CA ASP A 113 7.10 5.04 -10.98
C ASP A 113 7.99 4.06 -11.78
N LEU A 114 9.13 3.66 -11.22
CA LEU A 114 10.04 2.69 -11.84
C LEU A 114 9.56 1.24 -11.69
N PHE A 115 8.92 0.89 -10.59
CA PHE A 115 8.40 -0.45 -10.31
C PHE A 115 7.12 -0.77 -11.10
N SER A 116 6.36 0.26 -11.48
CA SER A 116 5.21 0.12 -12.41
C SER A 116 5.58 -0.46 -13.78
N LEU A 117 6.86 -0.68 -14.03
CA LEU A 117 7.45 -1.15 -15.30
C LEU A 117 7.76 -2.65 -15.32
N ASP A 118 7.39 -3.41 -14.28
CA ASP A 118 7.56 -4.87 -14.18
C ASP A 118 9.00 -5.33 -14.49
N LEU A 119 9.96 -4.68 -13.81
CA LEU A 119 11.39 -4.93 -14.00
C LEU A 119 11.81 -6.22 -13.29
N GLY A 120 12.62 -7.05 -13.93
CA GLY A 120 13.21 -8.22 -13.28
C GLY A 120 14.12 -7.84 -12.10
N LEU A 121 14.28 -8.74 -11.12
CA LEU A 121 15.06 -8.53 -9.88
C LEU A 121 16.47 -7.93 -10.09
N ASP A 122 17.21 -8.44 -11.07
CA ASP A 122 18.57 -7.95 -11.38
C ASP A 122 18.57 -6.48 -11.85
N LEU A 123 17.48 -6.04 -12.46
CA LEU A 123 17.32 -4.67 -12.95
C LEU A 123 16.84 -3.72 -11.85
N MET A 124 16.05 -4.22 -10.89
CA MET A 124 15.64 -3.45 -9.72
C MET A 124 16.84 -3.05 -8.85
N GLU A 125 17.84 -3.94 -8.72
CA GLU A 125 19.10 -3.63 -8.02
C GLU A 125 19.80 -2.41 -8.61
N TYR A 126 19.97 -2.42 -9.93
CA TYR A 126 20.61 -1.34 -10.65
C TYR A 126 19.84 -0.02 -10.53
N VAL A 127 18.51 -0.08 -10.57
CA VAL A 127 17.64 1.09 -10.55
C VAL A 127 17.59 1.75 -9.17
N ILE A 128 17.54 0.95 -8.09
CA ILE A 128 17.54 1.46 -6.71
C ILE A 128 18.86 2.18 -6.40
N ASP A 129 20.00 1.66 -6.85
CA ASP A 129 21.29 2.36 -6.71
C ASP A 129 21.32 3.70 -7.46
N TYR A 130 20.60 3.78 -8.58
CA TYR A 130 20.54 5.00 -9.39
C TYR A 130 19.74 6.14 -8.76
N VAL A 131 18.81 5.85 -7.84
CA VAL A 131 18.01 6.86 -7.12
C VAL A 131 18.90 7.92 -6.47
N CYS A 132 20.04 7.51 -5.91
CA CYS A 132 20.92 8.43 -5.20
C CYS A 132 21.62 9.43 -6.14
N TYR A 133 21.71 9.12 -7.42
CA TYR A 133 22.34 10.00 -8.42
C TYR A 133 21.42 11.14 -8.88
N ILE A 134 20.13 11.12 -8.51
CA ILE A 134 19.22 12.27 -8.61
C ILE A 134 19.76 13.43 -7.77
N PHE A 135 20.33 13.13 -6.59
CA PHE A 135 20.94 14.14 -5.74
C PHE A 135 22.30 14.55 -6.31
N PRO A 136 22.66 15.85 -6.29
CA PRO A 136 23.99 16.31 -6.69
C PRO A 136 25.12 15.63 -5.89
N GLU A 137 26.33 15.60 -6.45
CA GLU A 137 27.51 15.10 -5.72
C GLU A 137 27.71 15.83 -4.39
N GLY A 138 27.89 15.06 -3.32
CA GLY A 138 28.08 15.56 -1.97
C GLY A 138 27.35 14.72 -0.92
N GLN A 139 27.20 15.29 0.27
CA GLN A 139 26.73 14.61 1.48
C GLN A 139 25.40 13.85 1.29
N TRP A 140 24.41 14.45 0.62
CA TRP A 140 23.10 13.84 0.43
C TRP A 140 23.13 12.59 -0.47
N ARG A 141 23.96 12.61 -1.53
CA ARG A 141 24.18 11.44 -2.38
C ARG A 141 24.89 10.33 -1.59
N ASP A 142 25.91 10.68 -0.82
CA ASP A 142 26.67 9.70 -0.03
C ASP A 142 25.80 9.05 1.05
N GLU A 143 24.99 9.85 1.76
CA GLU A 143 24.05 9.35 2.77
C GLU A 143 22.95 8.47 2.16
N CYS A 144 22.41 8.86 1.00
CA CYS A 144 21.47 8.03 0.25
C CYS A 144 22.09 6.67 -0.12
N ILE A 145 23.32 6.65 -0.66
CA ILE A 145 23.98 5.40 -1.06
C ILE A 145 24.17 4.49 0.16
N ILE A 146 24.58 5.03 1.31
CA ILE A 146 24.73 4.24 2.55
C ILE A 146 23.38 3.65 2.98
N PHE A 147 22.33 4.45 2.94
CA PHE A 147 20.97 4.03 3.29
C PHE A 147 20.47 2.91 2.39
N ILE A 148 20.52 3.09 1.07
CA ILE A 148 20.11 2.08 0.08
C ILE A 148 20.85 0.76 0.33
N ASN A 149 22.17 0.81 0.52
CA ASN A 149 22.96 -0.41 0.77
C ASN A 149 22.61 -1.12 2.08
N GLN A 150 22.16 -0.40 3.10
CA GLN A 150 21.77 -0.99 4.39
C GLN A 150 20.36 -1.58 4.33
N GLU A 151 19.45 -0.89 3.65
CA GLU A 151 18.04 -1.24 3.62
C GLU A 151 17.62 -1.99 2.35
N TYR A 152 18.56 -2.34 1.47
CA TYR A 152 18.28 -2.91 0.15
C TYR A 152 17.27 -4.07 0.18
N GLU A 153 17.49 -5.09 1.03
CA GLU A 153 16.58 -6.23 1.15
C GLU A 153 15.19 -5.82 1.66
N HIS A 154 15.10 -4.82 2.54
CA HIS A 154 13.83 -4.28 3.02
C HIS A 154 13.14 -3.42 1.96
N LEU A 155 13.90 -2.65 1.17
CA LEU A 155 13.38 -1.83 0.07
C LEU A 155 12.82 -2.70 -1.05
N ILE A 156 13.52 -3.76 -1.48
CA ILE A 156 13.01 -4.71 -2.47
C ILE A 156 11.70 -5.33 -1.99
N LYS A 157 11.69 -5.81 -0.74
CA LYS A 157 10.47 -6.34 -0.12
C LYS A 157 9.36 -5.31 -0.04
N PHE A 158 9.69 -4.07 0.29
CA PHE A 158 8.72 -2.99 0.38
C PHE A 158 8.06 -2.72 -0.97
N LEU A 159 8.88 -2.70 -2.02
CA LEU A 159 8.48 -2.36 -3.37
C LEU A 159 7.76 -3.52 -4.08
N ASP A 160 8.20 -4.77 -3.88
CA ASP A 160 7.49 -5.99 -4.33
C ASP A 160 6.06 -6.07 -3.79
N ASN A 161 5.85 -5.50 -2.60
CA ASN A 161 4.58 -5.47 -1.89
C ASN A 161 3.75 -4.21 -2.18
N GLN A 162 4.24 -3.30 -3.03
CA GLN A 162 3.56 -2.06 -3.44
C GLN A 162 3.05 -1.24 -2.25
N PHE A 163 3.85 -1.14 -1.19
CA PHE A 163 3.49 -0.28 -0.06
C PHE A 163 3.55 1.20 -0.46
N PRO A 164 2.58 2.03 -0.05
CA PRO A 164 2.59 3.44 -0.40
C PRO A 164 3.76 4.23 0.21
N PRO A 165 4.24 5.31 -0.44
CA PRO A 165 5.41 6.08 -0.01
C PRO A 165 5.25 6.66 1.39
N GLU A 166 4.03 7.05 1.76
CA GLU A 166 3.73 7.63 3.07
C GLU A 166 4.03 6.64 4.20
N TYR A 167 3.77 5.35 3.98
CA TYR A 167 4.09 4.31 4.95
C TYR A 167 5.60 4.13 5.08
N ALA A 168 6.31 3.99 3.97
CA ALA A 168 7.77 3.86 3.97
C ALA A 168 8.41 5.02 4.74
N CYS A 169 7.96 6.24 4.43
CA CYS A 169 8.52 7.43 5.02
C CYS A 169 8.15 7.63 6.48
N ALA A 170 6.99 7.15 6.93
CA ALA A 170 6.66 7.08 8.35
C ALA A 170 7.53 6.05 9.08
N ALA A 171 7.72 4.85 8.51
CA ALA A 171 8.56 3.79 9.09
C ALA A 171 10.04 4.20 9.20
N LEU A 172 10.51 5.03 8.27
CA LEU A 172 11.86 5.63 8.28
C LEU A 172 11.98 6.86 9.17
N GLU A 173 10.93 7.23 9.91
CA GLU A 173 10.86 8.45 10.74
C GLU A 173 11.10 9.75 9.94
N ALA A 174 11.00 9.70 8.61
CA ALA A 174 11.18 10.85 7.74
C ALA A 174 9.92 11.72 7.68
N CYS A 175 8.74 11.07 7.69
CA CYS A 175 7.44 11.69 7.82
C CYS A 175 6.88 11.47 9.22
N ASP A 176 6.04 12.41 9.68
CA ASP A 176 5.22 12.16 10.86
C ASP A 176 4.37 10.91 10.59
N SER A 177 4.40 9.97 11.53
CA SER A 177 3.54 8.80 11.43
C SER A 177 2.08 9.29 11.35
N PRO A 178 1.26 8.78 10.41
CA PRO A 178 -0.17 9.05 10.39
C PRO A 178 -0.80 8.60 11.72
N PHE A 179 -0.13 7.69 12.42
CA PHE A 179 -0.42 7.31 13.79
C PHE A 179 0.32 8.22 14.76
N THR A 180 -0.38 9.17 15.37
CA THR A 180 -0.02 9.56 16.73
C THR A 180 -0.47 8.43 17.64
N PRO A 181 0.42 7.72 18.37
CA PRO A 181 -0.03 6.77 19.39
C PRO A 181 -0.89 7.55 20.38
N VAL A 182 -2.20 7.34 20.32
CA VAL A 182 -3.13 7.98 21.25
C VAL A 182 -3.21 7.07 22.48
N ASP A 183 -3.19 7.65 23.67
CA ASP A 183 -3.30 6.88 24.91
C ASP A 183 -4.58 6.02 24.90
N GLY A 184 -4.42 4.70 24.78
CA GLY A 184 -5.51 3.72 24.83
C GLY A 184 -5.45 2.66 23.72
N ALA A 185 -5.47 1.38 24.10
CA ALA A 185 -5.38 0.24 23.18
C ALA A 185 -6.51 0.23 22.13
N CYS A 186 -7.74 0.55 22.55
CA CYS A 186 -8.92 0.57 21.68
C CYS A 186 -8.79 1.63 20.56
N LEU A 187 -8.46 2.87 20.92
CA LEU A 187 -8.35 3.96 19.94
C LEU A 187 -7.15 3.74 18.99
N SER A 188 -6.05 3.18 19.49
CA SER A 188 -4.91 2.80 18.67
C SER A 188 -5.27 1.71 17.66
N CYS A 189 -6.05 0.72 18.10
CA CYS A 189 -6.54 -0.35 17.25
C CYS A 189 -7.49 0.18 16.16
N GLU A 190 -8.50 0.98 16.53
CA GLU A 190 -9.46 1.51 15.56
C GLU A 190 -8.74 2.40 14.53
N GLY A 191 -7.77 3.21 14.97
CA GLY A 191 -6.93 4.00 14.08
C GLY A 191 -6.11 3.15 13.11
N ALA A 192 -5.52 2.03 13.59
CA ALA A 192 -4.74 1.11 12.76
C ALA A 192 -5.57 0.49 11.63
N PHE A 193 -6.76 -0.03 11.94
CA PHE A 193 -7.63 -0.63 10.93
C PHE A 193 -8.29 0.41 10.02
N THR A 194 -8.64 1.60 10.54
CA THR A 194 -9.14 2.70 9.70
C THR A 194 -8.09 3.09 8.66
N PHE A 195 -6.85 3.25 9.07
CA PHE A 195 -5.75 3.55 8.16
C PHE A 195 -5.52 2.42 7.14
N LEU A 196 -5.59 1.17 7.60
CA LEU A 196 -5.45 0.00 6.72
C LEU A 196 -6.53 0.02 5.62
N TYR A 197 -7.78 0.34 5.96
CA TYR A 197 -8.86 0.52 4.96
C TYR A 197 -8.74 1.78 4.10
N ASP A 198 -8.22 2.89 4.64
CA ASP A 198 -8.03 4.13 3.88
C ASP A 198 -6.93 4.01 2.82
N ILE A 199 -5.94 3.14 3.07
CA ILE A 199 -4.77 2.98 2.21
C ILE A 199 -4.93 1.85 1.19
N PHE A 200 -5.48 0.72 1.59
CA PHE A 200 -5.52 -0.46 0.75
C PHE A 200 -6.93 -0.68 0.20
N GLU A 201 -7.03 -0.84 -1.12
CA GLU A 201 -8.27 -1.29 -1.75
C GLU A 201 -8.36 -2.82 -1.64
N PHE A 202 -9.21 -3.30 -0.74
CA PHE A 202 -9.46 -4.74 -0.55
C PHE A 202 -10.52 -5.25 -1.52
N ASP A 203 -10.18 -5.38 -2.79
CA ASP A 203 -11.09 -5.98 -3.78
C ASP A 203 -10.97 -7.52 -3.84
N SER A 204 -11.91 -8.16 -4.53
CA SER A 204 -11.98 -9.63 -4.64
C SER A 204 -10.81 -10.27 -5.41
N GLU A 205 -9.98 -9.50 -6.11
CA GLU A 205 -8.93 -10.03 -6.99
C GLU A 205 -7.53 -9.92 -6.37
N THR A 206 -7.29 -8.88 -5.56
CA THR A 206 -6.01 -8.62 -4.88
C THR A 206 -6.10 -8.57 -3.35
N GLY A 207 -7.29 -8.44 -2.78
CA GLY A 207 -7.51 -8.19 -1.35
C GLY A 207 -6.80 -9.16 -0.43
N LEU A 208 -6.92 -10.48 -0.63
CA LEU A 208 -6.28 -11.46 0.28
C LEU A 208 -4.76 -11.32 0.36
N LYS A 209 -4.07 -11.19 -0.78
CA LYS A 209 -2.61 -11.01 -0.77
C LYS A 209 -2.21 -9.69 -0.12
N VAL A 210 -2.97 -8.63 -0.40
CA VAL A 210 -2.72 -7.30 0.19
C VAL A 210 -2.93 -7.34 1.71
N ILE A 211 -3.93 -8.09 2.21
CA ILE A 211 -4.17 -8.27 3.64
C ILE A 211 -3.01 -9.03 4.30
N GLU A 212 -2.62 -10.18 3.73
CA GLU A 212 -1.49 -10.98 4.23
C GLU A 212 -0.22 -10.13 4.32
N THR A 213 0.09 -9.40 3.25
CA THR A 213 1.19 -8.45 3.20
C THR A 213 1.04 -7.32 4.22
N ALA A 214 -0.13 -6.69 4.36
CA ALA A 214 -0.32 -5.62 5.33
C ALA A 214 -0.08 -6.11 6.77
N LEU A 215 -0.56 -7.31 7.12
CA LEU A 215 -0.37 -7.92 8.43
C LEU A 215 1.09 -8.31 8.68
N ASP A 216 1.79 -8.86 7.69
CA ASP A 216 3.21 -9.21 7.82
C ASP A 216 4.10 -7.99 8.11
N TYR A 217 3.69 -6.80 7.66
CA TYR A 217 4.51 -5.59 7.76
C TYR A 217 4.02 -4.60 8.80
N ILE A 218 2.77 -4.63 9.26
CA ILE A 218 2.22 -3.65 10.21
C ILE A 218 3.09 -3.48 11.46
N CYS A 219 3.80 -4.53 11.88
CA CYS A 219 4.69 -4.50 13.03
C CYS A 219 6.04 -3.80 12.78
N TYR A 220 6.47 -3.64 11.53
CA TYR A 220 7.65 -2.85 11.15
C TYR A 220 7.43 -1.35 11.34
N LEU A 221 6.18 -0.89 11.54
CA LEU A 221 5.88 0.48 11.96
C LEU A 221 6.43 0.80 13.37
N PHE A 222 6.69 -0.23 14.17
CA PHE A 222 7.24 -0.06 15.51
C PHE A 222 8.77 -0.16 15.45
N PRO A 223 9.51 0.72 16.15
CA PRO A 223 10.96 0.59 16.27
C PRO A 223 11.37 -0.79 16.78
N GLU A 224 12.55 -1.27 16.36
CA GLU A 224 13.10 -2.53 16.84
C GLU A 224 13.10 -2.58 18.38
N GLY A 225 12.61 -3.69 18.93
CA GLY A 225 12.53 -3.90 20.37
C GLY A 225 11.17 -4.41 20.82
N SER A 226 10.85 -4.16 22.09
CA SER A 226 9.72 -4.83 22.76
C SER A 226 8.34 -4.52 22.17
N GLN A 227 8.18 -3.36 21.53
CA GLN A 227 6.89 -2.98 20.93
C GLN A 227 6.64 -3.78 19.66
N ARG A 228 7.64 -3.85 18.77
CA ARG A 228 7.60 -4.67 17.57
C ARG A 228 7.45 -6.16 17.89
N ASP A 229 8.23 -6.70 18.84
CA ASP A 229 8.09 -8.10 19.30
C ASP A 229 6.68 -8.42 19.83
N THR A 230 6.03 -7.43 20.44
CA THR A 230 4.66 -7.57 20.98
C THR A 230 3.65 -7.57 19.85
N CYS A 231 3.79 -6.66 18.88
CA CYS A 231 2.99 -6.65 17.67
C CYS A 231 3.13 -7.95 16.90
N ASP A 232 4.37 -8.40 16.65
CA ASP A 232 4.64 -9.63 15.89
C ASP A 232 3.96 -10.83 16.54
N LYS A 233 4.02 -10.97 17.87
CA LYS A 233 3.32 -12.04 18.58
C LYS A 233 1.82 -11.95 18.44
N PHE A 234 1.26 -10.74 18.52
CA PHE A 234 -0.17 -10.52 18.40
C PHE A 234 -0.66 -10.86 16.98
N VAL A 235 -0.04 -10.29 15.94
CA VAL A 235 -0.42 -10.55 14.55
C VAL A 235 -0.29 -12.03 14.22
N ASN A 236 0.81 -12.69 14.62
CA ASN A 236 0.98 -14.12 14.37
C ASN A 236 -0.02 -15.00 15.15
N GLN A 237 -0.51 -14.54 16.30
CA GLN A 237 -1.51 -15.29 17.08
C GLN A 237 -2.91 -15.16 16.47
N GLU A 238 -3.25 -13.97 16.00
CA GLU A 238 -4.58 -13.63 15.49
C GLU A 238 -4.65 -13.66 13.95
N TYR A 239 -3.61 -14.14 13.26
CA TYR A 239 -3.44 -13.96 11.82
C TYR A 239 -4.65 -14.44 11.00
N GLU A 240 -5.12 -15.67 11.24
CA GLU A 240 -6.24 -16.25 10.48
C GLU A 240 -7.53 -15.45 10.71
N GLU A 241 -7.78 -15.02 11.94
CA GLU A 241 -8.94 -14.20 12.31
C GLU A 241 -8.84 -12.79 11.72
N LEU A 242 -7.67 -12.16 11.78
CA LEU A 242 -7.42 -10.85 11.18
C LEU A 242 -7.62 -10.88 9.66
N VAL A 243 -7.09 -11.90 8.98
CA VAL A 243 -7.33 -12.10 7.54
C VAL A 243 -8.83 -12.24 7.28
N HIS A 244 -9.52 -13.06 8.07
CA HIS A 244 -10.95 -13.29 7.93
C HIS A 244 -11.76 -12.00 8.14
N TYR A 245 -11.52 -11.24 9.22
CA TYR A 245 -12.26 -10.02 9.50
C TYR A 245 -12.05 -8.94 8.45
N ILE A 246 -10.80 -8.75 7.99
CA ILE A 246 -10.50 -7.75 6.96
C ILE A 246 -11.11 -8.18 5.61
N SER A 247 -11.04 -9.47 5.27
CA SER A 247 -11.61 -10.00 4.02
C SER A 247 -13.13 -9.88 3.96
N ASN A 248 -13.79 -9.85 5.12
CA ASN A 248 -15.24 -9.66 5.25
C ASN A 248 -15.63 -8.20 5.55
N GLU A 249 -14.69 -7.26 5.38
CA GLU A 249 -14.93 -5.82 5.53
C GLU A 249 -15.51 -5.45 6.90
N PHE A 250 -15.05 -6.13 7.96
CA PHE A 250 -15.48 -5.80 9.32
C PHE A 250 -14.98 -4.40 9.66
N SER A 251 -15.87 -3.55 10.19
CA SER A 251 -15.48 -2.20 10.59
C SER A 251 -14.32 -2.22 11.60
N PRO A 252 -13.45 -1.19 11.62
CA PRO A 252 -12.34 -1.10 12.57
C PRO A 252 -12.75 -1.38 14.02
N LYS A 253 -13.90 -0.85 14.43
CA LYS A 253 -14.47 -1.07 15.76
C LYS A 253 -14.85 -2.52 16.01
N ALA A 254 -15.44 -3.21 15.02
CA ALA A 254 -15.79 -4.63 15.13
C ALA A 254 -14.53 -5.48 15.34
N ILE A 255 -13.51 -5.27 14.50
CA ILE A 255 -12.22 -5.97 14.62
C ILE A 255 -11.63 -5.76 16.00
N CYS A 256 -11.55 -4.52 16.47
CA CYS A 256 -10.95 -4.18 17.75
C CYS A 256 -11.70 -4.74 18.97
N LEU A 257 -13.01 -4.94 18.86
CA LEU A 257 -13.80 -5.64 19.88
C LEU A 257 -13.52 -7.15 19.86
N LEU A 258 -13.45 -7.77 18.69
CA LEU A 258 -13.22 -9.21 18.53
C LEU A 258 -11.83 -9.63 19.01
N ILE A 259 -10.79 -8.83 18.73
CA ILE A 259 -9.43 -9.09 19.22
C ILE A 259 -9.18 -8.57 20.65
N ASN A 260 -10.22 -8.13 21.35
CA ASN A 260 -10.18 -7.62 22.73
C ASN A 260 -9.28 -6.40 22.95
N ALA A 261 -8.99 -5.62 21.90
CA ALA A 261 -8.32 -4.33 22.03
C ALA A 261 -9.25 -3.24 22.58
N CYS A 262 -10.55 -3.36 22.28
CA CYS A 262 -11.65 -2.59 22.86
C CYS A 262 -12.42 -3.43 23.88
N GLU A 263 -12.84 -2.81 24.98
CA GLU A 263 -13.71 -3.49 25.94
C GLU A 263 -15.09 -3.72 25.31
N GLY A 264 -15.46 -4.99 25.21
CA GLY A 264 -16.82 -5.41 24.87
C GLY A 264 -17.87 -4.90 25.86
N PRO A 265 -19.15 -4.84 25.47
CA PRO A 265 -20.20 -4.49 26.39
C PRO A 265 -20.34 -5.59 27.46
N ASP A 266 -20.36 -5.17 28.73
CA ASP A 266 -20.83 -5.98 29.86
C ASP A 266 -22.16 -5.41 30.37
N PRO A 267 -23.24 -5.50 29.59
CA PRO A 267 -24.47 -4.82 29.95
C PRO A 267 -25.15 -5.56 31.09
N GLU A 268 -25.52 -4.83 32.13
CA GLU A 268 -26.60 -5.27 33.01
C GLU A 268 -27.93 -5.17 32.25
N TYR A 269 -28.50 -6.31 31.89
CA TYR A 269 -29.85 -6.42 31.34
C TYR A 269 -30.73 -7.24 32.28
N GLN A 270 -31.97 -6.83 32.45
CA GLN A 270 -32.98 -7.49 33.29
C GLN A 270 -34.08 -8.15 32.44
N THR A 271 -34.24 -7.72 31.19
CA THR A 271 -35.32 -8.18 30.30
C THR A 271 -34.81 -8.56 28.91
N GLU A 272 -35.59 -9.38 28.20
CA GLU A 272 -35.33 -9.73 26.78
C GLU A 272 -35.38 -8.47 25.89
N CYS A 273 -36.23 -7.49 26.21
CA CYS A 273 -36.30 -6.20 25.52
C CYS A 273 -35.00 -5.38 25.67
N GLU A 274 -34.48 -5.27 26.90
CA GLU A 274 -33.22 -4.56 27.16
C GLU A 274 -32.05 -5.24 26.44
N PHE A 275 -31.96 -6.57 26.53
CA PHE A 275 -30.93 -7.31 25.80
C PHE A 275 -31.03 -7.07 24.29
N CYS A 276 -32.24 -7.15 23.72
CA CYS A 276 -32.46 -6.88 22.30
C CYS A 276 -31.98 -5.50 21.88
N ARG A 277 -32.32 -4.46 22.66
CA ARG A 277 -31.91 -3.08 22.34
C ARG A 277 -30.40 -2.93 22.31
N ILE A 278 -29.71 -3.52 23.30
CA ILE A 278 -28.25 -3.47 23.37
C ILE A 278 -27.62 -4.23 22.21
N PHE A 279 -28.05 -5.49 22.02
CA PHE A 279 -27.54 -6.36 20.96
C PHE A 279 -27.75 -5.74 19.57
N TYR A 280 -28.97 -5.30 19.28
CA TYR A 280 -29.32 -4.83 17.95
C TYR A 280 -28.72 -3.45 17.65
N GLN A 281 -28.65 -2.55 18.63
CA GLN A 281 -27.92 -1.29 18.45
C GLN A 281 -26.43 -1.55 18.22
N MET A 282 -25.83 -2.48 18.95
CA MET A 282 -24.43 -2.87 18.72
C MET A 282 -24.25 -3.44 17.31
N ALA A 283 -25.13 -4.33 16.85
CA ALA A 283 -25.08 -4.84 15.48
C ALA A 283 -25.15 -3.70 14.45
N LEU A 284 -26.06 -2.73 14.61
CA LEU A 284 -26.12 -1.56 13.74
C LEU A 284 -24.85 -0.71 13.77
N ASP A 285 -24.24 -0.55 14.94
CA ASP A 285 -23.01 0.25 15.10
C ASP A 285 -21.77 -0.43 14.48
N LEU A 286 -21.80 -1.74 14.27
CA LEU A 286 -20.69 -2.52 13.71
C LEU A 286 -20.77 -2.72 12.20
N ILE A 287 -21.95 -2.50 11.60
CA ILE A 287 -22.20 -2.69 10.16
C ILE A 287 -21.91 -1.39 9.39
N GLU A 288 -21.14 -1.51 8.30
CA GLU A 288 -20.84 -0.42 7.37
C GLU A 288 -22.08 0.09 6.62
N PHE A 289 -21.99 1.25 5.94
CA PHE A 289 -23.15 1.86 5.28
C PHE A 289 -23.76 0.99 4.17
N ASP A 290 -22.94 0.22 3.46
CA ASP A 290 -23.22 -0.56 2.27
C ASP A 290 -23.00 -2.07 2.42
N ALA A 291 -22.97 -2.56 3.67
CA ALA A 291 -22.80 -3.97 3.99
C ALA A 291 -23.72 -4.91 3.19
N THR A 292 -23.16 -6.03 2.77
CA THR A 292 -23.84 -7.06 1.99
C THR A 292 -24.57 -8.05 2.89
N VAL A 293 -25.36 -8.95 2.30
CA VAL A 293 -26.00 -10.04 3.07
C VAL A 293 -24.93 -10.92 3.71
N GLU A 294 -23.89 -11.27 2.95
CA GLU A 294 -22.80 -12.13 3.39
C GLU A 294 -22.03 -11.52 4.58
N THR A 295 -21.68 -10.23 4.51
CA THR A 295 -20.95 -9.59 5.63
C THR A 295 -21.81 -9.44 6.88
N ILE A 296 -23.13 -9.32 6.76
CA ILE A 296 -24.05 -9.33 7.90
C ILE A 296 -24.18 -10.75 8.50
N GLU A 297 -24.21 -11.78 7.67
CA GLU A 297 -24.22 -13.18 8.13
C GLU A 297 -22.95 -13.49 8.94
N GLU A 298 -21.77 -13.15 8.39
CA GLU A 298 -20.47 -13.29 9.07
C GLU A 298 -20.40 -12.51 10.38
N LEU A 299 -20.88 -11.26 10.40
CA LEU A 299 -20.96 -10.49 11.65
C LEU A 299 -21.86 -11.20 12.67
N LEU A 300 -23.02 -11.74 12.29
CA LEU A 300 -23.92 -12.43 13.21
C LEU A 300 -23.30 -13.72 13.78
N GLU A 301 -22.38 -14.36 13.07
CA GLU A 301 -21.65 -15.52 13.58
C GLU A 301 -20.66 -15.14 14.71
N HIS A 302 -20.00 -13.98 14.59
CA HIS A 302 -18.95 -13.55 15.50
C HIS A 302 -19.38 -12.53 16.57
N ILE A 303 -20.51 -11.83 16.38
CA ILE A 303 -20.95 -10.73 17.27
C ILE A 303 -21.18 -11.17 18.72
N CYS A 304 -21.43 -12.45 18.96
CA CYS A 304 -21.60 -12.96 20.32
C CYS A 304 -20.28 -13.03 21.08
N ASP A 305 -19.14 -13.16 20.41
CA ASP A 305 -17.82 -13.25 21.06
C ASP A 305 -17.37 -11.92 21.68
N ILE A 306 -17.94 -10.81 21.18
CA ILE A 306 -17.73 -9.45 21.70
C ILE A 306 -18.21 -9.30 23.15
N PHE A 307 -19.11 -10.15 23.65
CA PHE A 307 -19.58 -10.06 25.03
C PHE A 307 -18.57 -10.64 26.04
N ASN A 308 -18.21 -9.84 27.04
CA ASN A 308 -17.17 -10.18 28.03
C ASN A 308 -17.60 -11.23 29.09
N THR A 309 -18.83 -11.75 29.04
CA THR A 309 -19.29 -12.77 30.00
C THR A 309 -19.89 -14.00 29.30
N PRO A 310 -19.57 -15.23 29.75
CA PRO A 310 -20.14 -16.44 29.18
C PRO A 310 -21.68 -16.48 29.23
N LYS A 311 -22.27 -15.80 30.21
CA LYS A 311 -23.73 -15.68 30.30
C LYS A 311 -24.29 -14.84 29.14
N ALA A 312 -23.69 -13.68 28.86
CA ALA A 312 -24.12 -12.82 27.77
C ALA A 312 -23.87 -13.47 26.40
N GLN A 313 -22.73 -14.13 26.21
CA GLN A 313 -22.43 -14.92 25.00
C GLN A 313 -23.52 -15.96 24.73
N ASN A 314 -23.87 -16.79 25.73
CA ASN A 314 -24.92 -17.81 25.58
C ASN A 314 -26.30 -17.20 25.29
N VAL A 315 -26.64 -16.09 25.94
CA VAL A 315 -27.93 -15.40 25.68
C VAL A 315 -27.96 -14.82 24.27
N CYS A 316 -26.84 -14.27 23.80
CA CYS A 316 -26.67 -13.80 22.43
C CYS A 316 -26.89 -14.92 21.41
N THR A 317 -26.19 -16.06 21.55
CA THR A 317 -26.32 -17.19 20.61
C THR A 317 -27.77 -17.66 20.52
N VAL A 318 -28.43 -17.87 21.66
CA VAL A 318 -29.85 -18.29 21.70
C VAL A 318 -30.77 -17.25 21.08
N PHE A 319 -30.47 -15.96 21.25
CA PHE A 319 -31.24 -14.87 20.67
C PHE A 319 -31.10 -14.82 19.14
N ILE A 320 -29.89 -15.00 18.61
CA ILE A 320 -29.62 -15.07 17.17
C ILE A 320 -30.32 -16.28 16.57
N ASP A 321 -30.12 -17.48 17.11
CA ASP A 321 -30.73 -18.72 16.62
C ASP A 321 -32.26 -18.62 16.50
N LYS A 322 -32.90 -17.97 17.48
CA LYS A 322 -34.36 -17.79 17.51
C LYS A 322 -34.86 -16.77 16.48
N ASN A 323 -34.05 -15.78 16.14
CA ASN A 323 -34.48 -14.61 15.36
C ASN A 323 -33.72 -14.40 14.05
N TYR A 324 -32.86 -15.34 13.64
CA TYR A 324 -31.88 -15.18 12.55
C TYR A 324 -32.45 -14.53 11.27
N GLU A 325 -33.51 -15.10 10.69
CA GLU A 325 -34.11 -14.56 9.45
C GLU A 325 -34.60 -13.11 9.61
N LYS A 326 -35.22 -12.79 10.76
CA LYS A 326 -35.71 -11.45 11.05
C LYS A 326 -34.57 -10.48 11.34
N LEU A 327 -33.52 -10.95 12.03
CA LEU A 327 -32.32 -10.17 12.32
C LEU A 327 -31.64 -9.77 11.02
N LEU A 328 -31.39 -10.73 10.13
CA LEU A 328 -30.80 -10.50 8.82
C LEU A 328 -31.61 -9.47 8.02
N GLU A 329 -32.93 -9.68 7.88
CA GLU A 329 -33.82 -8.72 7.19
C GLU A 329 -33.75 -7.32 7.83
N SER A 330 -33.84 -7.25 9.16
CA SER A 330 -33.88 -5.96 9.87
C SER A 330 -32.54 -5.21 9.78
N LEU A 331 -31.41 -5.91 9.81
CA LEU A 331 -30.08 -5.32 9.69
C LEU A 331 -29.81 -4.85 8.26
N ILE A 332 -30.20 -5.64 7.23
CA ILE A 332 -30.13 -5.22 5.82
C ILE A 332 -30.96 -3.93 5.60
N GLN A 333 -32.15 -3.86 6.19
CA GLN A 333 -33.03 -2.68 6.07
C GLN A 333 -32.69 -1.56 7.07
N LYS A 334 -31.73 -1.79 7.98
CA LYS A 334 -31.31 -0.87 9.05
C LYS A 334 -32.49 -0.26 9.80
N TYR A 335 -33.45 -1.11 10.21
CA TYR A 335 -34.60 -0.64 10.97
C TYR A 335 -34.16 0.00 12.29
N PRO A 336 -34.86 1.04 12.78
CA PRO A 336 -34.57 1.59 14.10
C PRO A 336 -34.71 0.51 15.18
N THR A 337 -33.81 0.53 16.16
CA THR A 337 -33.70 -0.49 17.22
C THR A 337 -35.02 -0.85 17.90
N GLU A 338 -35.87 0.14 18.21
CA GLU A 338 -37.17 -0.13 18.82
C GLU A 338 -38.10 -0.93 17.90
N VAL A 339 -38.16 -0.56 16.61
CA VAL A 339 -39.01 -1.24 15.62
C VAL A 339 -38.55 -2.68 15.41
N ALA A 340 -37.25 -2.90 15.32
CA ALA A 340 -36.68 -4.24 15.20
C ALA A 340 -36.99 -5.09 16.44
N CYS A 341 -36.77 -4.56 17.65
CA CYS A 341 -37.02 -5.30 18.88
C CYS A 341 -38.51 -5.61 19.14
N GLU A 342 -39.44 -4.76 18.67
CA GLU A 342 -40.86 -5.07 18.62
C GLU A 342 -41.16 -6.21 17.62
N ALA A 343 -40.54 -6.18 16.43
CA ALA A 343 -40.72 -7.20 15.41
C ALA A 343 -40.19 -8.59 15.82
N PHE A 344 -39.14 -8.62 16.67
CA PHE A 344 -38.61 -9.84 17.28
C PHE A 344 -39.50 -10.33 18.45
N GLY A 345 -40.46 -9.52 18.90
CA GLY A 345 -41.30 -9.82 20.06
C GLY A 345 -40.57 -9.70 21.40
N ALA A 346 -39.37 -9.10 21.40
CA ALA A 346 -38.59 -8.85 22.59
C ALA A 346 -39.15 -7.65 23.39
N CYS A 347 -39.61 -6.62 22.68
CA CYS A 347 -40.24 -5.42 23.25
C CYS A 347 -41.74 -5.38 22.96
N ILE A 348 -42.48 -4.67 23.80
CA ILE A 348 -43.91 -4.39 23.60
C ILE A 348 -44.03 -3.06 22.84
N ALA A 349 -44.84 -3.05 21.78
CA ALA A 349 -45.13 -1.89 20.95
C ALA A 349 -45.97 -0.80 21.64
#